data_AF-A0A1I6Q5N7-F1
#
_entry.id   AF-A0A1I6Q5N7-F1
#
_cell.length_a   1.000
_cell.length_b   1.000
_cell.length_c   1.000
_cell.angle_alpha   90.00
_cell.angle_beta   90.00
_cell.angle_gamma   90.00
#
_symmetry.space_group_name_H-M   'P 1'
#
loop_
_entity.id
_entity.type
_entity.pdbx_description
1 polymer ?
#
loop_
_entity_poly.entity_id
_entity_poly.type
_entity_poly.pdbx_seq_one_letter_code
_entity_poly.pdbx_strand_id
1 'polypeptide(L)'
;MNELKPFGVIDRGQKTENLHMVRESKMPAVLTENLFIDVLADSERLKRPEVIQAIIDGHVKGIASYFGIKRKETAKVTTERDIHKVSDWAESAWEEMTKNGYYDGSRPGATQTREEAAVVMYRFRKNFLKLISIISEDIAELDRRLVEIEVAD
;
A
#
# COMPACT_ATOMS: atom_id res chain seq x y z
N MET A 1 29.85 3.97 13.75
CA MET A 1 28.47 3.68 13.25
C MET A 1 27.49 3.84 14.41
N ASN A 2 26.56 4.79 14.36
CA ASN A 2 25.75 5.19 15.53
C ASN A 2 24.76 4.10 15.97
N GLU A 3 24.27 3.31 15.03
CA GLU A 3 23.27 2.25 15.22
C GLU A 3 23.79 1.12 16.13
N LEU A 4 25.11 0.96 16.24
CA LEU A 4 25.73 -0.08 17.07
C LEU A 4 26.00 0.35 18.52
N LYS A 5 25.85 1.64 18.86
CA LYS A 5 26.06 2.17 20.22
C LYS A 5 25.23 1.44 21.29
N PRO A 6 23.94 1.12 21.08
CA PRO A 6 23.13 0.40 22.07
C PRO A 6 23.64 -1.00 22.40
N PHE A 7 24.44 -1.61 21.52
CA PHE A 7 24.98 -2.96 21.71
C PHE A 7 26.37 -2.97 22.38
N GLY A 8 26.82 -1.80 22.86
CA GLY A 8 28.10 -1.64 23.55
C GLY A 8 29.31 -1.79 22.63
N VAL A 9 29.15 -1.55 21.32
CA VAL A 9 30.24 -1.56 20.36
C VAL A 9 31.01 -0.25 20.43
N ILE A 10 32.33 -0.34 20.47
CA ILE A 10 33.23 0.82 20.52
C ILE A 10 33.41 1.37 19.11
N ASP A 11 33.23 2.68 18.93
CA ASP A 11 33.53 3.33 17.66
C ASP A 11 35.05 3.49 17.49
N ARG A 12 35.61 2.80 16.49
CA ARG A 12 37.06 2.78 16.19
C ARG A 12 37.48 3.89 15.23
N GLY A 13 36.53 4.71 14.78
CA GLY A 13 36.79 5.81 13.86
C GLY A 13 37.11 5.36 12.43
N GLN A 14 37.24 6.35 11.55
CA GLN A 14 37.67 6.15 10.17
C GLN A 14 39.20 6.05 10.12
N LYS A 15 39.70 5.15 9.28
CA LYS A 15 41.14 4.94 9.05
C LYS A 15 41.44 5.03 7.58
N THR A 16 42.63 5.53 7.26
CA THR A 16 43.15 5.60 5.89
C THR A 16 44.19 4.52 5.72
N GLU A 17 43.95 3.60 4.79
CA GLU A 17 44.82 2.46 4.52
C GLU A 17 44.91 2.20 3.00
N ASN A 18 45.98 1.53 2.57
CA ASN A 18 46.25 1.27 1.16
C ASN A 18 45.57 -0.01 0.63
N LEU A 19 44.23 -0.06 0.76
CA LEU A 19 43.43 -1.24 0.42
C LEU A 19 43.15 -1.31 -1.09
N HIS A 20 43.42 -2.46 -1.71
CA HIS A 20 43.28 -2.65 -3.15
C HIS A 20 41.88 -2.29 -3.68
N MET A 21 40.82 -2.78 -3.04
CA MET A 21 39.43 -2.54 -3.46
C MET A 21 39.01 -1.07 -3.38
N VAL A 22 39.58 -0.30 -2.47
CA VAL A 22 39.29 1.14 -2.35
C VAL A 22 40.17 1.96 -3.30
N ARG A 23 41.44 1.55 -3.48
CA ARG A 23 42.40 2.25 -4.35
C ARG A 23 42.12 2.12 -5.83
N GLU A 24 41.80 0.92 -6.31
CA GLU A 24 41.58 0.67 -7.75
C GLU A 24 40.15 0.99 -8.22
N SER A 25 39.28 1.35 -7.29
CA SER A 25 37.91 1.75 -7.57
C SER A 25 37.85 3.12 -8.25
N LYS A 26 37.13 3.21 -9.38
CA LYS A 26 36.91 4.49 -10.08
C LYS A 26 35.81 5.36 -9.45
N MET A 27 35.05 4.82 -8.51
CA MET A 27 34.00 5.53 -7.76
C MET A 27 34.38 5.67 -6.28
N PRO A 28 33.76 6.60 -5.53
CA PRO A 28 33.94 6.70 -4.09
C PRO A 28 33.68 5.35 -3.41
N ALA A 29 34.67 4.86 -2.67
CA ALA A 29 34.64 3.54 -2.04
C ALA A 29 35.10 3.61 -0.58
N VAL A 30 34.51 2.78 0.26
CA VAL A 30 34.91 2.57 1.66
C VAL A 30 34.81 1.08 1.98
N LEU A 31 35.69 0.60 2.86
CA LEU A 31 35.59 -0.73 3.44
C LEU A 31 35.21 -0.60 4.91
N THR A 32 34.15 -1.29 5.31
CA THR A 32 33.63 -1.28 6.67
C THR A 32 33.93 -2.59 7.37
N GLU A 33 34.74 -2.55 8.41
CA GLU A 33 34.95 -3.66 9.32
C GLU A 33 33.97 -3.52 10.50
N ASN A 34 32.94 -4.38 10.54
CA ASN A 34 31.84 -4.19 11.49
C ASN A 34 32.22 -4.59 12.92
N LEU A 35 32.89 -5.74 13.10
CA LEU A 35 33.32 -6.32 14.38
C LEU A 35 34.43 -7.38 14.14
N PHE A 36 35.02 -7.89 15.22
CA PHE A 36 36.08 -8.92 15.19
C PHE A 36 35.53 -10.33 15.41
N ILE A 37 35.80 -11.26 14.50
CA ILE A 37 35.31 -12.65 14.62
C ILE A 37 36.13 -13.51 15.57
N ASP A 38 37.38 -13.12 15.82
CA ASP A 38 38.32 -13.73 16.75
C ASP A 38 38.11 -13.26 18.21
N VAL A 39 37.26 -12.26 18.43
CA VAL A 39 36.86 -11.80 19.77
C VAL A 39 35.50 -12.43 20.13
N LEU A 40 35.46 -13.25 21.17
CA LEU A 40 34.25 -13.98 21.59
C LEU A 40 33.03 -13.07 21.77
N ALA A 41 33.19 -11.94 22.44
CA ALA A 41 32.07 -11.01 22.68
C ALA A 41 31.51 -10.42 21.38
N ASP A 42 32.36 -10.18 20.39
CA ASP A 42 31.98 -9.59 19.10
C ASP A 42 31.40 -10.64 18.16
N SER A 43 31.95 -11.84 18.13
CA SER A 43 31.39 -12.95 17.35
C SER A 43 30.00 -13.37 17.85
N GLU A 44 29.76 -13.37 19.16
CA GLU A 44 28.42 -13.58 19.72
C GLU A 44 27.45 -12.45 19.36
N ARG A 45 27.90 -11.19 19.29
CA ARG A 45 27.09 -10.07 18.79
C ARG A 45 26.71 -10.27 17.32
N LEU A 46 27.66 -10.70 16.47
CA LEU A 46 27.43 -10.92 15.04
C LEU A 46 26.40 -12.03 14.76
N LYS A 47 26.12 -12.92 15.70
CA LYS A 47 25.07 -13.95 15.57
C LYS A 47 23.66 -13.42 15.85
N ARG A 48 23.53 -12.24 16.45
CA ARG A 48 22.23 -11.69 16.88
C ARG A 48 21.54 -10.94 15.75
N PRO A 49 20.28 -11.29 15.41
CA PRO A 49 19.53 -10.62 14.34
C PRO A 49 19.42 -9.11 14.53
N GLU A 50 19.21 -8.64 15.77
CA GLU A 50 19.11 -7.20 16.06
C GLU A 50 20.41 -6.43 15.75
N VAL A 51 21.56 -7.06 15.99
CA VAL A 51 22.87 -6.47 15.68
C VAL A 51 23.08 -6.41 14.17
N ILE A 52 22.74 -7.48 13.45
CA ILE A 52 22.79 -7.50 11.98
C ILE A 52 21.88 -6.42 11.39
N GLN A 53 20.66 -6.25 11.93
CA GLN A 53 19.76 -5.20 11.49
C GLN A 53 20.34 -3.80 11.76
N ALA A 54 20.97 -3.60 12.91
CA ALA A 54 21.64 -2.33 13.22
C ALA A 54 22.80 -2.02 12.27
N ILE A 55 23.58 -3.04 11.88
CA ILE A 55 24.62 -2.90 10.84
C ILE A 55 23.98 -2.46 9.52
N ILE A 56 22.92 -3.14 9.08
CA ILE A 56 22.20 -2.82 7.83
C ILE A 56 21.70 -1.37 7.86
N ASP A 57 21.00 -0.98 8.94
CA ASP A 57 20.44 0.35 9.09
C ASP A 57 21.53 1.44 9.06
N GLY A 58 22.68 1.17 9.68
CA GLY A 58 23.83 2.07 9.66
C GLY A 58 24.41 2.27 8.26
N HIS A 59 24.54 1.19 7.47
CA HIS A 59 24.98 1.29 6.07
C HIS A 59 23.98 2.07 5.22
N VAL A 60 22.69 1.76 5.33
CA VAL A 60 21.64 2.43 4.56
C VAL A 60 21.62 3.92 4.86
N LYS A 61 21.66 4.33 6.13
CA LYS A 61 21.70 5.74 6.52
C LYS A 61 22.99 6.43 6.06
N GLY A 62 24.13 5.76 6.18
CA GLY A 62 25.42 6.30 5.73
C GLY A 62 25.41 6.58 4.22
N ILE A 63 24.96 5.62 3.42
CA ILE A 63 24.82 5.76 1.96
C ILE A 63 23.82 6.86 1.62
N ALA A 64 22.63 6.84 2.24
CA ALA A 64 21.60 7.86 2.00
C ALA A 64 22.10 9.27 2.35
N SER A 65 22.82 9.42 3.45
CA SER A 65 23.43 10.70 3.85
C SER A 65 24.49 11.15 2.85
N TYR A 66 25.33 10.25 2.33
CA TYR A 66 26.37 10.58 1.36
C TYR A 66 25.78 11.09 0.04
N PHE A 67 24.71 10.45 -0.45
CA PHE A 67 24.04 10.84 -1.69
C PHE A 67 22.96 11.93 -1.50
N GLY A 68 22.71 12.40 -0.27
CA GLY A 68 21.64 13.37 0.01
C GLY A 68 20.23 12.84 -0.25
N ILE A 69 20.05 11.51 -0.23
CA ILE A 69 18.76 10.86 -0.47
C ILE A 69 17.88 11.05 0.76
N LYS A 70 16.80 11.80 0.60
CA LYS A 70 15.76 11.93 1.62
C LYS A 70 14.82 10.73 1.53
N ARG A 71 14.52 10.13 2.68
CA ARG A 71 13.46 9.11 2.75
C ARG A 71 12.18 9.77 2.26
N LYS A 72 11.59 9.22 1.19
CA LYS A 72 10.24 9.60 0.80
C LYS A 72 9.36 9.32 2.01
N GLU A 73 8.66 10.33 2.50
CA GLU A 73 7.63 10.10 3.50
C GLU A 73 6.63 9.14 2.87
N THR A 74 6.74 7.85 3.22
CA THR A 74 5.58 7.00 3.22
C THR A 74 4.67 7.68 4.23
N ALA A 75 3.72 8.47 3.74
CA ALA A 75 2.58 8.86 4.52
C ALA A 75 2.09 7.55 5.15
N LYS A 76 2.34 7.38 6.45
CA LYS A 76 1.48 6.50 7.23
C LYS A 76 0.13 7.14 7.01
N VAL A 77 -0.70 6.52 6.17
CA VAL A 77 -2.12 6.87 6.09
C VAL A 77 -2.72 6.39 7.40
N THR A 78 -2.41 7.10 8.47
CA THR A 78 -3.20 7.18 9.68
C THR A 78 -3.88 8.54 9.60
N THR A 79 -4.67 8.74 8.55
CA THR A 79 -5.85 9.57 8.71
C THR A 79 -6.81 8.68 9.49
N GLU A 80 -7.01 8.95 10.79
CA GLU A 80 -8.26 8.54 11.43
C GLU A 80 -9.37 9.23 10.64
N ARG A 81 -9.82 8.56 9.58
CA ARG A 81 -10.94 9.03 8.77
C ARG A 81 -12.16 8.89 9.67
N ASP A 82 -12.84 10.00 9.90
CA ASP A 82 -14.14 9.95 10.56
C ASP A 82 -15.06 9.00 9.77
N ILE A 83 -15.46 7.91 10.41
CA ILE A 83 -16.28 6.88 9.79
C ILE A 83 -17.65 7.42 9.40
N HIS A 84 -18.12 8.50 10.04
CA HIS A 84 -19.42 9.12 9.78
C HIS A 84 -19.37 10.19 8.68
N LYS A 85 -18.18 10.56 8.19
CA LYS A 85 -18.01 11.58 7.16
C LYS A 85 -17.68 10.96 5.80
N VAL A 86 -18.49 11.30 4.79
CA VAL A 86 -18.19 10.98 3.39
C VAL A 86 -17.00 11.83 2.93
N SER A 87 -16.13 11.28 2.08
CA SER A 87 -15.08 12.09 1.45
C SER A 87 -15.69 12.94 0.34
N ASP A 88 -15.21 14.17 0.17
CA ASP A 88 -15.73 15.14 -0.80
C ASP A 88 -15.81 14.56 -2.23
N TRP A 89 -14.83 13.74 -2.65
CA TRP A 89 -14.83 13.11 -3.98
C TRP A 89 -15.93 12.05 -4.17
N ALA A 90 -16.45 11.47 -3.09
CA ALA A 90 -17.42 10.39 -3.09
C ALA A 90 -18.84 10.84 -2.73
N GLU A 91 -19.05 12.14 -2.46
CA GLU A 91 -20.30 12.69 -1.93
C GLU A 91 -21.49 12.39 -2.84
N SER A 92 -21.41 12.75 -4.12
CA SER A 92 -22.50 12.53 -5.08
C SER A 92 -22.82 11.05 -5.28
N ALA A 93 -21.79 10.20 -5.35
CA ALA A 93 -21.98 8.76 -5.50
C ALA A 93 -22.61 8.13 -4.26
N TRP A 94 -22.22 8.58 -3.07
CA TRP A 94 -22.80 8.11 -1.80
C TRP A 94 -24.28 8.48 -1.71
N GLU A 95 -24.63 9.73 -2.00
CA GLU A 95 -26.01 10.21 -1.99
C GLU A 95 -26.90 9.38 -2.94
N GLU A 96 -26.47 9.21 -4.18
CA GLU A 96 -27.22 8.44 -5.18
C GLU A 96 -27.39 6.98 -4.76
N MET A 97 -26.32 6.33 -4.29
CA MET A 97 -26.35 4.92 -3.93
C MET A 97 -27.17 4.64 -2.67
N THR A 98 -27.19 5.56 -1.70
CA THR A 98 -28.09 5.50 -0.55
C THR A 98 -29.54 5.70 -0.98
N LYS A 99 -29.82 6.69 -1.85
CA LYS A 99 -31.17 6.92 -2.38
C LYS A 99 -31.72 5.72 -3.15
N ASN A 100 -30.86 5.04 -3.92
CA ASN A 100 -31.20 3.84 -4.66
C ASN A 100 -31.24 2.57 -3.79
N GLY A 101 -31.03 2.69 -2.48
CA GLY A 101 -31.15 1.60 -1.51
C GLY A 101 -29.99 0.59 -1.53
N TYR A 102 -28.87 0.90 -2.18
CA TYR A 102 -27.69 0.04 -2.17
C TYR A 102 -26.98 0.08 -0.82
N TYR A 103 -26.86 1.27 -0.24
CA TYR A 103 -26.34 1.50 1.12
C TYR A 103 -27.45 2.01 2.05
N ASP A 104 -27.26 1.82 3.35
CA ASP A 104 -28.18 2.28 4.40
C ASP A 104 -27.96 3.76 4.81
N GLY A 105 -26.90 4.39 4.28
CA GLY A 105 -26.49 5.75 4.62
C GLY A 105 -25.65 5.85 5.89
N SER A 106 -25.31 4.72 6.52
CA SER A 106 -24.48 4.71 7.74
C SER A 106 -23.00 4.49 7.41
N ARG A 107 -22.14 5.12 8.21
CA ARG A 107 -20.69 4.85 8.30
C ARG A 107 -19.93 4.78 6.94
N PRO A 108 -20.01 5.81 6.09
CA PRO A 108 -19.34 5.83 4.78
C PRO A 108 -17.81 5.67 4.81
N GLY A 109 -17.16 6.00 5.94
CA GLY A 109 -15.72 5.88 6.11
C GLY A 109 -15.27 4.57 6.74
N ALA A 110 -16.18 3.66 7.11
CA ALA A 110 -15.84 2.38 7.72
C ALA A 110 -15.26 1.38 6.70
N THR A 111 -14.44 0.45 7.19
CA THR A 111 -13.97 -0.69 6.39
C THR A 111 -15.13 -1.61 6.05
N GLN A 112 -15.27 -2.00 4.78
CA GLN A 112 -16.31 -2.90 4.32
C GLN A 112 -15.96 -4.37 4.62
N THR A 113 -16.89 -5.10 5.21
CA THR A 113 -16.81 -6.56 5.37
C THR A 113 -17.23 -7.29 4.10
N ARG A 114 -16.84 -8.57 3.96
CA ARG A 114 -17.25 -9.40 2.82
C ARG A 114 -18.77 -9.63 2.78
N GLU A 115 -19.43 -9.69 3.93
CA GLU A 115 -20.88 -9.87 4.04
C GLU A 115 -21.63 -8.63 3.54
N GLU A 116 -21.19 -7.44 3.97
CA GLU A 116 -21.74 -6.17 3.51
C GLU A 116 -21.56 -6.02 1.99
N ALA A 117 -20.38 -6.36 1.45
CA ALA A 117 -20.15 -6.35 0.01
C ALA A 117 -21.09 -7.32 -0.73
N ALA A 118 -21.32 -8.52 -0.20
CA ALA A 118 -22.23 -9.49 -0.80
C ALA A 118 -23.68 -8.98 -0.86
N VAL A 119 -24.16 -8.31 0.18
CA VAL A 119 -25.51 -7.71 0.21
C VAL A 119 -25.66 -6.60 -0.81
N VAL A 120 -24.67 -5.70 -0.92
CA VAL A 120 -24.67 -4.62 -1.92
C VAL A 120 -24.69 -5.21 -3.33
N MET A 121 -23.83 -6.20 -3.61
CA MET A 121 -23.77 -6.89 -4.91
C MET A 121 -25.06 -7.64 -5.22
N TYR A 122 -25.72 -8.23 -4.22
CA TYR A 122 -27.03 -8.87 -4.37
C TYR A 122 -28.11 -7.87 -4.78
N ARG A 123 -28.19 -6.70 -4.12
CA ARG A 123 -29.14 -5.63 -4.46
C ARG A 123 -28.91 -5.13 -5.89
N PHE A 124 -27.64 -4.90 -6.25
CA PHE A 124 -27.23 -4.56 -7.61
C PHE A 124 -27.71 -5.60 -8.63
N ARG A 125 -27.34 -6.88 -8.44
CA ARG A 125 -27.75 -7.96 -9.33
C ARG A 125 -29.27 -8.03 -9.50
N LYS A 126 -30.05 -7.85 -8.43
CA LYS A 126 -31.51 -7.88 -8.48
C LYS A 126 -32.07 -6.74 -9.35
N ASN A 127 -31.55 -5.53 -9.20
CA ASN A 127 -31.98 -4.39 -10.02
C ASN A 127 -31.62 -4.58 -11.51
N PHE A 128 -30.43 -5.13 -11.80
CA PHE A 128 -30.05 -5.48 -13.17
C PHE A 128 -30.97 -6.52 -13.79
N LEU A 129 -31.29 -7.59 -13.06
CA LEU A 129 -32.22 -8.62 -13.54
C LEU A 129 -33.63 -8.04 -13.78
N LYS A 130 -34.10 -7.14 -12.91
CA LYS A 130 -35.36 -6.44 -13.10
C LYS A 130 -35.34 -5.60 -14.39
N LEU A 131 -34.27 -4.85 -14.64
CA LEU A 131 -34.12 -4.05 -15.85
C LEU A 131 -34.12 -4.93 -17.11
N ILE A 132 -33.40 -6.06 -17.10
CA ILE A 132 -33.39 -7.03 -18.21
C ILE A 132 -34.80 -7.58 -18.47
N SER A 133 -35.55 -7.92 -17.42
CA SER A 133 -36.93 -8.40 -17.55
C SER A 133 -37.81 -7.36 -18.24
N ILE A 134 -37.74 -6.10 -17.81
CA ILE A 134 -38.54 -5.01 -18.39
C ILE A 134 -38.17 -4.81 -19.87
N ILE A 135 -36.89 -4.75 -20.21
CA ILE A 135 -36.43 -4.60 -21.60
C ILE A 135 -36.92 -5.77 -22.47
N SER A 136 -36.91 -6.99 -21.94
CA SER A 136 -37.42 -8.16 -22.65
C SER A 136 -38.91 -8.06 -22.94
N GLU A 137 -39.69 -7.47 -22.04
CA GLU A 137 -41.14 -7.25 -22.22
C GLU A 137 -41.39 -6.15 -23.27
N ASP A 138 -40.63 -5.05 -23.20
CA ASP A 138 -40.72 -3.93 -24.15
C ASP A 138 -40.37 -4.37 -25.59
N ILE A 139 -39.32 -5.18 -25.77
CA ILE A 139 -38.95 -5.72 -27.09
C ILE A 139 -40.09 -6.58 -27.65
N ALA A 140 -40.67 -7.46 -26.83
CA ALA A 140 -41.78 -8.29 -27.26
C ALA A 140 -43.02 -7.47 -27.64
N GLU A 141 -43.24 -6.31 -27.01
CA GLU A 141 -44.30 -5.38 -27.41
C GLU A 141 -43.99 -4.68 -28.74
N LEU A 142 -42.75 -4.22 -28.93
CA LEU A 142 -42.32 -3.62 -30.19
C LEU A 142 -42.44 -4.60 -31.37
N ASP A 143 -42.09 -5.87 -31.17
CA ASP A 143 -42.25 -6.91 -32.19
C ASP A 143 -43.72 -7.11 -32.58
N ARG A 144 -44.64 -7.10 -31.60
CA ARG A 144 -46.09 -7.19 -31.88
C ARG A 144 -46.58 -5.99 -32.70
N ARG A 145 -46.15 -4.78 -32.32
CA ARG A 145 -46.51 -3.54 -33.03
C ARG A 145 -45.95 -3.51 -34.45
N LEU A 146 -44.75 -4.05 -34.68
CA LEU A 146 -44.16 -4.14 -36.01
C LEU A 146 -44.98 -5.05 -36.92
N VAL A 147 -45.38 -6.22 -36.42
CA VAL A 147 -46.24 -7.17 -37.17
C VAL A 147 -47.58 -6.52 -37.55
N GLU A 148 -48.19 -5.75 -36.65
CA GLU A 148 -49.45 -5.04 -36.96
C GLU A 148 -49.30 -4.02 -38.09
N ILE A 149 -48.14 -3.34 -38.19
CA ILE A 149 -47.84 -2.39 -39.26
C ILE A 149 -47.59 -3.14 -40.57
N GLU A 150 -46.79 -4.20 -40.56
CA GLU A 150 -46.47 -5.00 -41.76
C GLU A 150 -47.71 -5.65 -42.40
N VAL A 151 -48.77 -5.90 -41.63
CA VAL A 151 -50.04 -6.46 -42.13
C VAL A 151 -51.01 -5.38 -42.64
N ALA A 152 -50.78 -4.12 -42.28
CA ALA A 152 -51.63 -2.99 -42.67
C ALA A 152 -51.24 -2.38 -44.04
N ASP A 153 -50.07 -2.72 -44.58
CA ASP A 153 -49.58 -2.40 -45.92
C ASP A 153 -49.86 -3.54 -46.93
#